data_AF-A0A7K2TI76-F1
#
_entry.id   AF-A0A7K2TI76-F1
#
_cell.length_a   1.000
_cell.length_b   1.000
_cell.length_c   1.000
_cell.angle_alpha   90.00
_cell.angle_beta   90.00
_cell.angle_gamma   90.00
#
_symmetry.space_group_name_H-M   'P 1'
#
loop_
_entity.id
_entity.type
_entity.pdbx_description
1 polymer ?
#
loop_
_entity_poly.entity_id
_entity_poly.type
_entity_poly.pdbx_seq_one_letter_code
_entity_poly.pdbx_strand_id
1 'polypeptide(L)' 'MRASIPFEEVAAFVERLGADLMNVASVEISPTCVTVTELRRDENGRRFSVGTRAAAVVTDIRIERGTS' A
#
# COMPACT_ATOMS: atom_id res chain seq x y z
N MET A 1 25.37 2.09 2.76
CA MET A 1 25.11 1.33 1.52
C MET A 1 23.71 1.70 1.05
N ARG A 2 23.53 2.30 -0.13
CA ARG A 2 22.20 2.68 -0.63
C ARG A 2 21.78 1.63 -1.64
N ALA A 3 21.09 0.60 -1.17
CA ALA A 3 20.45 -0.36 -2.05
C ALA A 3 19.25 0.33 -2.72
N SER A 4 19.08 0.12 -4.02
CA SER A 4 17.91 0.53 -4.77
C SER A 4 17.20 -0.72 -5.27
N ILE A 5 15.88 -0.72 -5.19
CA ILE A 5 15.02 -1.76 -5.76
C ILE A 5 14.35 -1.16 -7.00
N PRO A 6 14.30 -1.87 -8.14
CA PRO A 6 13.56 -1.42 -9.31
C PRO A 6 12.08 -1.16 -8.97
N PHE A 7 11.50 -0.12 -9.59
CA PHE A 7 10.10 0.22 -9.34
C PHE A 7 9.17 -0.92 -9.74
N GLU A 8 9.50 -1.64 -10.80
CA GLU A 8 8.71 -2.75 -11.36
C GLU A 8 8.60 -3.90 -10.35
N GLU A 9 9.64 -4.18 -9.58
CA GLU A 9 9.63 -5.20 -8.52
C GLU A 9 8.72 -4.79 -7.36
N VAL A 10 8.77 -3.51 -6.98
CA VAL A 10 7.90 -2.96 -5.92
C VAL A 10 6.45 -2.94 -6.39
N ALA A 11 6.19 -2.52 -7.63
CA ALA A 11 4.87 -2.47 -8.25
C ALA A 11 4.22 -3.86 -8.26
N ALA A 12 4.94 -4.87 -8.79
CA ALA A 12 4.44 -6.24 -8.83
C ALA A 12 4.18 -6.83 -7.43
N PHE A 13 5.01 -6.47 -6.44
CA PHE A 13 4.76 -6.87 -5.05
C PHE A 13 3.46 -6.28 -4.51
N VAL A 14 3.25 -4.97 -4.67
CA VAL A 14 2.06 -4.27 -4.17
C VAL A 14 0.77 -4.76 -4.86
N GLU A 15 0.80 -4.98 -6.17
CA GLU A 15 -0.34 -5.53 -6.90
C GLU A 15 -0.70 -6.95 -6.44
N ARG A 16 0.30 -7.79 -6.11
CA ARG A 16 0.07 -9.13 -5.54
C ARG A 16 -0.61 -9.10 -4.18
N LEU A 17 -0.52 -8.00 -3.44
CA LEU A 17 -1.26 -7.79 -2.19
C LEU A 17 -2.72 -7.39 -2.43
N GLY A 18 -3.13 -7.17 -3.69
CA GLY A 18 -4.47 -6.76 -4.08
C GLY A 18 -4.72 -5.26 -4.03
N ALA A 19 -3.68 -4.44 -3.87
CA ALA A 19 -3.78 -2.99 -3.82
C ALA A 19 -3.70 -2.35 -5.21
N ASP A 20 -4.43 -1.24 -5.42
CA ASP A 20 -4.34 -0.45 -6.65
C ASP A 20 -3.22 0.59 -6.53
N LEU A 21 -2.14 0.39 -7.29
CA LEU A 21 -0.97 1.29 -7.31
C LEU A 21 -1.34 2.75 -7.56
N MET A 22 -2.41 3.05 -8.29
CA MET A 22 -2.84 4.43 -8.55
C MET A 22 -3.41 5.12 -7.30
N ASN A 23 -3.78 4.34 -6.28
CA ASN A 23 -4.35 4.82 -5.03
C ASN A 23 -3.41 4.67 -3.85
N VAL A 24 -2.37 3.85 -3.96
CA VAL A 24 -1.38 3.65 -2.89
C VAL A 24 -0.64 4.95 -2.59
N ALA A 25 -0.77 5.41 -1.34
CA ALA A 25 -0.01 6.54 -0.80
C ALA A 25 1.31 6.10 -0.17
N SER A 26 1.29 4.96 0.54
CA SER A 26 2.46 4.44 1.23
C SER A 26 2.35 2.94 1.46
N VAL A 27 3.51 2.29 1.52
CA VAL A 27 3.67 0.89 1.90
C VAL A 27 4.74 0.84 3.00
N GLU A 28 4.37 0.29 4.16
CA GLU A 28 5.28 0.03 5.26
C GLU A 28 5.47 -1.48 5.41
N ILE A 29 6.71 -1.92 5.54
CA ILE A 29 7.04 -3.34 5.66
C ILE A 29 7.78 -3.54 6.98
N SER A 30 7.20 -4.37 7.83
CA SER A 30 7.80 -4.86 9.07
C SER A 30 8.09 -6.36 8.97
N PRO A 31 8.86 -6.96 9.90
CA PRO A 31 9.16 -8.40 9.87
C PRO A 31 7.95 -9.34 10.01
N THR A 32 6.77 -8.82 10.36
CA THR A 32 5.55 -9.59 10.66
C THR A 32 4.29 -9.04 9.98
N CYS A 33 4.35 -7.87 9.35
CA CYS A 33 3.19 -7.21 8.76
C CYS A 33 3.62 -6.30 7.60
N VAL A 34 2.81 -6.25 6.55
CA VAL A 34 2.86 -5.23 5.50
C VAL A 34 1.63 -4.37 5.64
N THR A 35 1.81 -3.07 5.77
CA THR A 35 0.72 -2.09 5.87
C THR A 35 0.67 -1.29 4.57
N VAL A 36 -0.46 -1.37 3.88
CA VAL A 36 -0.71 -0.60 2.65
C VAL A 36 -1.73 0.48 2.96
N THR A 37 -1.41 1.72 2.63
CA THR A 37 -2.34 2.85 2.76
C THR A 37 -2.79 3.32 1.38
N GLU A 38 -4.07 3.23 1.09
CA GLU A 38 -4.69 3.63 -0.16
C GLU A 38 -5.58 4.86 0.03
N LEU A 39 -5.44 5.87 -0.83
CA LEU A 39 -6.32 7.03 -0.83
C LEU A 39 -7.67 6.65 -1.40
N ARG A 40 -8.74 7.03 -0.71
CA ARG A 40 -10.09 6.91 -1.24
C ARG A 40 -10.29 7.90 -2.37
N ARG A 41 -10.93 7.43 -3.43
CA ARG A 41 -11.45 8.28 -4.50
C ARG A 41 -12.97 8.34 -4.43
N ASP A 42 -13.53 9.46 -4.85
CA ASP A 42 -14.96 9.61 -5.08
C ASP A 42 -15.36 8.99 -6.43
N GLU A 43 -16.67 8.98 -6.72
CA GLU A 43 -17.24 8.44 -7.96
C GLU A 43 -16.71 9.14 -9.23
N ASN A 44 -16.14 10.35 -9.09
CA ASN A 44 -15.53 11.11 -10.18
C ASN A 44 -14.01 10.89 -10.27
N GLY A 45 -13.46 9.96 -9.50
CA GLY A 45 -12.03 9.66 -9.45
C GLY A 45 -11.17 10.72 -8.75
N ARG A 46 -11.78 11.69 -8.06
CA ARG A 46 -11.05 12.70 -7.27
C ARG A 46 -10.75 12.14 -5.88
N ARG A 47 -9.68 12.62 -5.25
CA ARG A 47 -9.32 12.22 -3.88
C ARG A 47 -10.44 12.64 -2.93
N PHE A 48 -11.07 11.66 -2.28
CA PHE A 48 -12.07 11.89 -1.27
C PHE A 48 -11.38 12.42 -0.01
N SER A 49 -11.90 13.51 0.57
CA SER A 49 -11.36 14.10 1.79
C SER A 49 -12.44 14.20 2.85
N VAL A 50 -12.05 13.95 4.11
CA VAL A 50 -12.91 14.16 5.28
C VAL A 50 -12.30 15.32 6.05
N GLY A 51 -12.96 16.48 5.98
CA GLY A 51 -12.40 17.74 6.49
C GLY A 51 -11.19 18.18 5.67
N THR A 52 -10.04 18.40 6.33
CA THR A 52 -8.78 18.83 5.68
C THR A 52 -7.85 17.68 5.31
N ARG A 53 -8.22 16.43 5.59
CA ARG A 53 -7.38 15.25 5.35
C ARG A 53 -7.96 14.38 4.24
N ALA A 54 -7.10 13.88 3.36
CA ALA A 54 -7.48 12.85 2.41
C ALA A 54 -7.94 11.61 3.19
N ALA A 55 -9.10 11.07 2.80
CA ALA A 55 -9.56 9.82 3.36
C ALA A 55 -8.70 8.69 2.81
N ALA A 56 -8.26 7.79 3.69
CA ALA A 56 -7.47 6.65 3.33
C ALA A 56 -8.07 5.36 3.91
N VAL A 57 -7.82 4.26 3.25
CA VAL A 57 -8.00 2.90 3.75
C VAL A 57 -6.63 2.38 4.12
N VAL A 58 -6.51 1.80 5.30
CA VAL A 58 -5.29 1.14 5.76
C VAL A 58 -5.57 -0.35 5.83
N THR A 59 -4.76 -1.13 5.13
CA THR A 59 -4.87 -2.59 5.07
C THR A 59 -3.60 -3.20 5.66
N ASP A 60 -3.77 -3.94 6.75
CA ASP A 60 -2.70 -4.70 7.40
C ASP A 60 -2.71 -6.15 6.90
N ILE A 61 -1.57 -6.59 6.38
CA ILE A 61 -1.39 -7.92 5.79
C ILE A 61 -0.34 -8.65 6.63
N ARG A 62 -0.80 -9.67 7.36
CA ARG A 62 0.06 -10.49 8.20
C ARG A 62 1.06 -11.28 7.36
N ILE A 63 2.33 -11.24 7.74
CA ILE A 63 3.38 -12.08 7.17
C ILE A 63 3.42 -13.38 7.96
N GLU A 64 2.99 -14.47 7.35
CA GLU A 64 3.14 -15.80 7.91
C GLU A 64 4.55 -16.31 7.63
N ARG A 65 5.28 -16.65 8.69
CA ARG A 65 6.53 -17.40 8.55
C ARG A 65 6.15 -18.86 8.49
N GLY A 66 6.40 -19.50 7.35
CA GLY A 66 6.26 -20.95 7.24
C GLY A 66 7.07 -21.60 8.36
N THR A 67 6.43 -22.45 9.16
CA THR A 67 7.14 -23.37 10.04
C THR A 67 7.89 -24.34 9.14
N SER A 68 9.18 -24.07 8.90
CA SER A 68 10.10 -25.03 8.29
C SER A 68 10.36 -26.19 9.25
#